data_AF-A0AA88XTP6-F1
#
_entry.id   AF-A0AA88XTP6-F1
#
_cell.length_a   1.000
_cell.length_b   1.000
_cell.length_c   1.000
_cell.angle_alpha   90.00
_cell.angle_beta   90.00
_cell.angle_gamma   90.00
#
_symmetry.space_group_name_H-M   'P 1'
#
loop_
_entity.id
_entity.type
_entity.pdbx_description
1 polymer ?
#
loop_
_entity_poly.entity_id
_entity_poly.type
_entity_poly.pdbx_seq_one_letter_code
_entity_poly.pdbx_strand_id
1 'polypeptide(L)'
;MAADKKRFADLTDNDIGRMIEEKDAANTKRSTYNSVRLFRKYLLEKGKGADFESMEISELEANLSRFYAEARSEQGTLYKKSSLQTNRHGLSRHLTNTKGIDIIRGLEFKNSNKVFLAVSKDLKRQGFGGMEPSPKGSRSEKNVHTV
;
A
#
# COMPACT_ATOMS: atom_id res chain seq x y z
N MET A 1 -9.33 49.63 22.67
CA MET A 1 -8.11 49.04 22.07
C MET A 1 -8.52 47.75 21.39
N ALA A 2 -8.56 47.72 20.06
CA ALA A 2 -8.92 46.51 19.32
C ALA A 2 -7.71 45.58 19.35
N ALA A 3 -7.86 44.38 19.90
CA ALA A 3 -6.80 43.38 19.88
C ALA A 3 -6.52 42.98 18.42
N ASP A 4 -5.29 43.21 17.97
CA ASP A 4 -4.81 42.83 16.64
C ASP A 4 -4.98 41.32 16.45
N LYS A 5 -5.99 40.93 15.69
CA LYS A 5 -6.31 39.53 15.42
C LYS A 5 -5.28 38.99 14.42
N LYS A 6 -4.20 38.40 14.91
CA LYS A 6 -3.18 37.78 14.06
C LYS A 6 -3.82 36.67 13.19
N ARG A 7 -3.58 36.76 11.88
CA ARG A 7 -4.13 35.85 10.86
C ARG A 7 -3.50 34.46 10.86
N PHE A 8 -2.27 34.34 11.35
CA PHE A 8 -1.48 33.11 11.29
C PHE A 8 -1.14 32.61 12.69
N ALA A 9 -1.17 31.30 12.87
CA ALA A 9 -0.77 30.64 14.11
C ALA A 9 0.75 30.65 14.24
N ASP A 10 1.23 30.87 15.46
CA ASP A 10 2.63 30.71 15.83
C ASP A 10 2.78 29.26 16.31
N LEU A 11 3.27 28.38 15.43
CA LEU A 11 3.50 26.97 15.74
C LEU A 11 4.97 26.77 16.03
N THR A 12 5.28 26.04 17.11
CA THR A 12 6.64 25.63 17.42
C THR A 12 7.05 24.45 16.55
N ASP A 13 8.35 24.19 16.42
CA ASP A 13 8.86 22.98 15.77
C ASP A 13 8.29 21.69 16.39
N ASN A 14 7.97 21.71 17.69
CA ASN A 14 7.33 20.60 18.38
C ASN A 14 5.86 20.41 17.96
N ASP A 15 5.11 21.49 17.73
CA ASP A 15 3.74 21.42 17.21
C ASP A 15 3.73 20.86 15.78
N ILE A 16 4.69 21.29 14.96
CA ILE A 16 4.89 20.77 13.61
C ILE A 16 5.28 19.29 13.66
N GLY A 17 6.19 18.91 14.57
CA GLY A 17 6.59 17.52 14.81
C GLY A 17 5.42 16.63 15.20
N ARG A 18 4.60 17.05 16.17
CA ARG A 18 3.38 16.35 16.57
C ARG A 18 2.40 16.19 15.42
N MET A 19 2.19 17.22 14.60
CA MET A 19 1.33 17.12 13.42
C MET A 19 1.83 16.05 12.44
N ILE A 20 3.15 15.93 12.26
CA ILE A 20 3.76 14.90 11.40
C ILE A 20 3.56 13.49 12.01
N GLU A 21 3.70 13.34 13.33
CA GLU A 21 3.52 12.06 14.03
C GLU A 21 2.05 11.60 14.12
N GLU A 22 1.13 12.55 14.30
CA GLU A 22 -0.32 12.35 14.41
C GLU A 22 -0.98 12.13 13.04
N LYS A 23 -0.36 12.62 11.95
CA LYS A 23 -0.79 12.36 10.57
C LYS A 23 -0.93 10.87 10.28
N ASP A 24 -0.09 10.03 10.88
CA ASP A 24 -0.17 8.58 10.72
C ASP A 24 -1.13 7.95 11.73
N ALA A 25 -2.40 7.84 11.34
CA ALA A 25 -3.41 7.11 12.12
C ALA A 25 -2.93 5.69 12.48
N ALA A 26 -3.35 5.17 13.64
CA ALA A 26 -2.91 3.86 14.17
C ALA A 26 -3.08 2.70 13.15
N ASN A 27 -4.16 2.72 12.37
CA ASN A 27 -4.40 1.73 11.30
C ASN A 27 -3.32 1.77 10.21
N THR A 28 -2.79 2.96 9.91
CA THR A 28 -1.76 3.15 8.90
C THR A 28 -0.37 2.75 9.40
N LYS A 29 -0.08 2.95 10.69
CA LYS A 29 1.12 2.39 11.35
C LYS A 29 1.09 0.85 11.29
N ARG A 30 -0.05 0.24 11.62
CA ARG A 30 -0.24 -1.22 11.55
C ARG A 30 -0.11 -1.76 10.12
N SER A 31 -0.70 -1.09 9.14
CA SER A 31 -0.57 -1.47 7.72
C SER A 31 0.89 -1.42 7.24
N THR A 32 1.63 -0.38 7.63
CA THR A 32 3.06 -0.24 7.32
C THR A 32 3.85 -1.40 7.92
N TYR A 33 3.66 -1.68 9.21
CA TYR A 33 4.31 -2.79 9.90
C TYR A 33 4.02 -4.14 9.23
N ASN A 34 2.76 -4.42 8.89
CA ASN A 34 2.38 -5.67 8.23
C ASN A 34 3.05 -5.82 6.84
N SER A 35 3.14 -4.72 6.09
CA SER A 35 3.78 -4.71 4.77
C SER A 35 5.27 -5.00 4.86
N VAL A 36 5.95 -4.36 5.81
CA VAL A 36 7.38 -4.58 6.11
C VAL A 36 7.61 -6.03 6.53
N ARG A 37 6.81 -6.54 7.49
CA ARG A 37 6.92 -7.91 7.98
C ARG A 37 6.75 -8.94 6.85
N LEU A 38 5.79 -8.72 5.95
CA LEU A 38 5.55 -9.57 4.80
C LEU A 38 6.75 -9.59 3.85
N PHE A 39 7.31 -8.43 3.52
CA PHE A 39 8.46 -8.36 2.62
C PHE A 39 9.71 -8.98 3.23
N ARG A 40 9.96 -8.80 4.53
CA ARG A 40 11.04 -9.48 5.25
C ARG A 40 10.89 -11.00 5.20
N LYS A 41 9.68 -11.52 5.45
CA LYS A 41 9.39 -12.96 5.33
C LYS A 41 9.69 -13.47 3.92
N TYR A 42 9.23 -12.75 2.90
CA TYR A 42 9.50 -13.08 1.50
C TYR A 42 11.00 -13.16 1.20
N LEU A 43 11.80 -12.19 1.67
CA LEU A 43 13.25 -12.20 1.46
C LEU A 43 13.92 -13.41 2.13
N LEU A 44 13.53 -13.74 3.36
CA LEU A 44 14.03 -14.92 4.07
C LEU A 44 13.68 -16.21 3.32
N GLU A 45 12.45 -16.35 2.81
CA GLU A 45 12.03 -17.51 2.00
C GLU A 45 12.82 -17.63 0.69
N LYS A 46 13.32 -16.51 0.14
CA LYS A 46 14.20 -16.49 -1.04
C LYS A 46 15.68 -16.64 -0.70
N GLY A 47 16.03 -16.95 0.56
CA GLY A 47 17.40 -17.11 1.01
C GLY A 47 18.20 -15.81 1.07
N LYS A 48 17.51 -14.66 1.17
CA LYS A 48 18.11 -13.32 1.29
C LYS A 48 18.06 -12.82 2.73
N GLY A 49 18.88 -11.82 3.04
CA GLY A 49 18.80 -11.09 4.30
C GLY A 49 17.47 -10.35 4.43
N ALA A 50 16.92 -10.33 5.66
CA ALA A 50 15.68 -9.60 5.95
C ALA A 50 15.86 -8.07 6.00
N ASP A 51 17.11 -7.58 6.11
CA ASP A 51 17.43 -6.16 6.21
C ASP A 51 17.51 -5.53 4.81
N PHE A 52 16.35 -5.28 4.22
CA PHE A 52 16.24 -4.70 2.88
C PHE A 52 16.58 -3.21 2.85
N GLU A 53 16.58 -2.58 4.02
CA GLU A 53 16.99 -1.19 4.23
C GLU A 53 18.49 -0.96 3.97
N SER A 54 19.30 -2.03 4.01
CA SER A 54 20.73 -2.00 3.71
C SER A 54 21.09 -2.56 2.33
N MET A 55 20.11 -3.00 1.55
CA MET A 55 20.33 -3.45 0.17
C MET A 55 20.71 -2.28 -0.74
N GLU A 56 21.51 -2.56 -1.76
CA GLU A 56 21.72 -1.62 -2.85
C GLU A 56 20.39 -1.34 -3.56
N ILE A 57 20.22 -0.12 -4.09
CA ILE A 57 19.02 0.29 -4.83
C ILE A 57 18.68 -0.71 -5.95
N SER A 58 19.68 -1.14 -6.73
CA SER A 58 19.50 -2.11 -7.82
C SER A 58 18.98 -3.46 -7.33
N GLU A 59 19.47 -3.93 -6.18
CA GLU A 59 19.01 -5.18 -5.57
C GLU A 59 17.59 -5.03 -5.03
N LEU A 60 17.32 -3.93 -4.32
CA LEU A 60 16.00 -3.64 -3.78
C LEU A 60 14.94 -3.56 -4.89
N GLU A 61 15.27 -2.92 -6.01
CA GLU A 61 14.46 -2.82 -7.22
C GLU A 61 14.08 -4.19 -7.79
N ALA A 62 15.09 -5.06 -7.96
CA ALA A 62 14.90 -6.40 -8.49
C ALA A 62 14.05 -7.26 -7.54
N ASN A 63 14.28 -7.15 -6.23
CA ASN A 63 13.53 -7.86 -5.22
C ASN A 63 12.06 -7.38 -5.16
N LEU A 64 11.81 -6.08 -5.26
CA LEU A 64 10.45 -5.53 -5.33
C LEU A 64 9.71 -5.99 -6.58
N SER A 65 10.39 -6.04 -7.72
CA SER A 65 9.84 -6.56 -8.98
C SER A 65 9.36 -8.01 -8.80
N ARG A 66 10.21 -8.88 -8.27
CA ARG A 66 9.87 -10.29 -8.03
C ARG A 66 8.77 -10.42 -6.98
N PHE A 67 8.86 -9.67 -5.88
CA PHE A 67 7.86 -9.65 -4.83
C PHE A 67 6.46 -9.33 -5.37
N TYR A 68 6.31 -8.32 -6.23
CA TYR A 68 5.00 -7.99 -6.78
C TYR A 68 4.40 -9.11 -7.65
N ALA A 69 5.22 -9.90 -8.34
CA ALA A 69 4.76 -11.03 -9.13
C ALA A 69 4.47 -12.29 -8.29
N GLU A 70 5.29 -12.52 -7.26
CA GLU A 70 5.31 -13.76 -6.48
C GLU A 70 4.50 -13.68 -5.18
N ALA A 71 4.16 -12.50 -4.69
CA ALA A 71 3.43 -12.35 -3.43
C ALA A 71 2.09 -13.12 -3.46
N ARG A 72 1.89 -13.98 -2.46
CA ARG A 72 0.67 -14.77 -2.23
C ARG A 72 0.23 -14.64 -0.78
N SER A 73 -1.05 -14.92 -0.52
CA SER A 73 -1.59 -15.05 0.82
C SER A 73 -1.00 -16.26 1.54
N GLU A 74 -1.25 -16.40 2.84
CA GLU A 74 -0.84 -17.58 3.62
C GLU A 74 -1.48 -18.88 3.12
N GLN A 75 -2.60 -18.79 2.40
CA GLN A 75 -3.27 -19.92 1.75
C GLN A 75 -2.72 -20.19 0.33
N GLY A 76 -1.67 -19.49 -0.11
CA GLY A 76 -1.09 -19.62 -1.45
C GLY A 76 -1.89 -18.92 -2.55
N THR A 77 -2.98 -18.23 -2.22
CA THR A 77 -3.84 -17.54 -3.20
C THR A 77 -3.28 -16.18 -3.62
N LEU A 78 -3.67 -15.71 -4.81
CA LEU A 78 -3.32 -14.38 -5.29
C LEU A 78 -3.89 -13.30 -4.37
N TYR A 79 -3.09 -12.27 -4.09
CA TYR A 79 -3.58 -11.09 -3.38
C TYR A 79 -4.61 -10.34 -4.24
N LYS A 80 -5.63 -9.78 -3.59
CA LYS A 80 -6.46 -8.74 -4.22
C LYS A 80 -5.57 -7.55 -4.58
N LYS A 81 -5.92 -6.86 -5.67
CA LYS A 81 -5.23 -5.65 -6.11
C LYS A 81 -5.11 -4.62 -4.97
N SER A 82 -6.16 -4.44 -4.19
CA SER A 82 -6.19 -3.52 -3.04
C SER A 82 -5.17 -3.91 -1.96
N SER A 83 -5.06 -5.20 -1.63
CA SER A 83 -4.08 -5.70 -0.67
C SER A 83 -2.65 -5.48 -1.16
N LEU A 84 -2.39 -5.73 -2.44
CA LEU A 84 -1.06 -5.49 -3.03
C LEU A 84 -0.70 -4.00 -3.06
N GLN A 85 -1.67 -3.13 -3.32
CA GLN A 85 -1.53 -1.67 -3.20
C GLN A 85 -1.18 -1.25 -1.76
N THR A 86 -1.91 -1.78 -0.77
CA THR A 86 -1.62 -1.53 0.65
C THR A 86 -0.18 -1.90 1.00
N ASN A 87 0.27 -3.09 0.58
CA ASN A 87 1.64 -3.54 0.81
C ASN A 87 2.68 -2.58 0.18
N ARG A 88 2.46 -2.18 -1.07
CA ARG A 88 3.33 -1.22 -1.77
C ARG A 88 3.41 0.13 -1.05
N HIS A 89 2.28 0.69 -0.61
CA HIS A 89 2.26 1.96 0.10
C HIS A 89 2.91 1.87 1.49
N GLY A 90 2.72 0.76 2.20
CA GLY A 90 3.40 0.49 3.47
C GLY A 90 4.92 0.46 3.30
N LEU A 91 5.42 -0.28 2.31
CA LEU A 91 6.86 -0.34 2.01
C LEU A 91 7.44 1.01 1.62
N SER A 92 6.74 1.77 0.76
CA SER A 92 7.17 3.11 0.37
C SER A 92 7.30 4.03 1.57
N ARG A 93 6.31 4.04 2.47
CA ARG A 93 6.36 4.88 3.67
C ARG A 93 7.54 4.52 4.57
N HIS A 94 7.74 3.23 4.79
CA HIS A 94 8.84 2.74 5.60
C HIS A 94 10.20 3.18 5.04
N LEU A 95 10.42 2.99 3.75
CA LEU A 95 11.67 3.34 3.07
C LEU A 95 11.88 4.86 2.97
N THR A 96 10.81 5.63 2.79
CA THR A 96 10.89 7.09 2.81
C THR A 96 11.27 7.59 4.20
N ASN A 97 10.67 7.04 5.25
CA ASN A 97 10.94 7.47 6.64
C ASN A 97 12.31 7.01 7.15
N THR A 98 12.84 5.88 6.68
CA THR A 98 14.10 5.30 7.19
C THR A 98 15.31 5.65 6.33
N LYS A 99 15.15 5.80 5.02
CA LYS A 99 16.24 5.97 4.05
C LYS A 99 16.02 7.14 3.08
N GLY A 100 14.88 7.83 3.14
CA GLY A 100 14.54 8.87 2.16
C GLY A 100 14.25 8.32 0.76
N ILE A 101 13.99 7.02 0.64
CA ILE A 101 13.77 6.35 -0.66
C ILE A 101 12.26 6.27 -0.96
N ASP A 102 11.86 6.77 -2.12
CA ASP A 102 10.49 6.64 -2.64
C ASP A 102 10.44 5.59 -3.77
N ILE A 103 9.95 4.39 -3.45
CA ILE A 103 9.84 3.28 -4.41
C ILE A 103 8.68 3.45 -5.40
N ILE A 104 7.78 4.40 -5.16
CA ILE A 104 6.62 4.64 -6.01
C ILE A 104 6.97 5.64 -7.11
N ARG A 105 7.68 6.71 -6.76
CA ARG A 105 8.01 7.82 -7.67
C ARG A 105 9.47 7.83 -8.12
N GLY A 106 10.36 7.11 -7.43
CA GLY A 106 11.78 7.06 -7.75
C GLY A 106 12.04 6.44 -9.13
N LEU A 107 12.89 7.10 -9.92
CA LEU A 107 13.29 6.64 -11.27
C LEU A 107 14.02 5.29 -11.22
N GLU A 108 14.73 5.04 -10.14
CA GLU A 108 15.44 3.79 -9.88
C GLU A 108 14.49 2.60 -9.84
N PHE A 109 13.22 2.81 -9.45
CA PHE A 109 12.22 1.75 -9.27
C PHE A 109 11.32 1.53 -10.49
N LYS A 110 11.72 2.06 -11.65
CA LYS A 110 10.94 2.00 -12.90
C LYS A 110 10.49 0.59 -13.32
N ASN A 111 11.32 -0.43 -13.13
CA ASN A 111 10.97 -1.78 -13.58
C ASN A 111 9.99 -2.47 -12.60
N SER A 112 10.20 -2.35 -11.30
CA SER A 112 9.27 -2.82 -10.26
C SER A 112 7.90 -2.14 -10.38
N ASN A 113 7.88 -0.87 -10.81
CA ASN A 113 6.66 -0.13 -11.13
C ASN A 113 5.94 -0.70 -12.36
N LYS A 114 6.67 -1.04 -13.42
CA LYS A 114 6.08 -1.73 -14.58
C LYS A 114 5.51 -3.10 -14.21
N VAL A 115 6.25 -3.90 -13.43
CA VAL A 115 5.78 -5.22 -12.99
C VAL A 115 4.54 -5.09 -12.12
N PHE A 116 4.52 -4.16 -11.16
CA PHE A 116 3.34 -3.90 -10.34
C PHE A 116 2.10 -3.56 -11.18
N LEU A 117 2.26 -2.74 -12.22
CA LEU A 117 1.16 -2.40 -13.14
C LEU A 117 0.70 -3.61 -13.96
N ALA A 118 1.62 -4.43 -14.45
CA ALA A 118 1.32 -5.66 -15.18
C ALA A 118 0.54 -6.65 -14.29
N VAL A 119 1.04 -6.91 -13.08
CA VAL A 119 0.35 -7.75 -12.08
C VAL A 119 -1.01 -7.18 -11.73
N SER A 120 -1.12 -5.85 -11.52
CA SER A 120 -2.40 -5.22 -11.21
C SER A 120 -3.44 -5.38 -12.32
N LYS A 121 -3.01 -5.34 -13.59
CA LYS A 121 -3.89 -5.60 -14.74
C LYS A 121 -4.31 -7.06 -14.79
N ASP A 122 -3.37 -7.97 -14.54
CA ASP A 122 -3.62 -9.40 -14.54
C ASP A 122 -4.58 -9.82 -13.40
N LEU A 123 -4.37 -9.32 -12.18
CA LEU A 123 -5.28 -9.50 -11.06
C LEU A 123 -6.69 -9.00 -11.39
N LYS A 124 -6.82 -7.89 -12.12
CA LYS A 124 -8.12 -7.41 -12.58
C LYS A 124 -8.78 -8.37 -13.58
N ARG A 125 -8.01 -8.90 -14.54
CA ARG A 125 -8.48 -9.90 -15.51
C ARG A 125 -8.93 -11.19 -14.84
N GLN A 126 -8.25 -11.61 -13.77
CA GLN A 126 -8.57 -12.81 -13.00
C GLN A 126 -9.69 -12.62 -11.95
N GLY A 127 -10.32 -11.44 -11.88
CA GLY A 127 -11.41 -11.16 -10.93
C GLY A 127 -10.95 -10.67 -9.53
N PHE A 128 -9.65 -10.56 -9.28
CA PHE A 128 -9.05 -10.06 -8.03
C PHE A 128 -8.86 -8.53 -7.98
N GLY A 129 -9.39 -7.79 -8.97
CA GLY A 129 -9.24 -6.33 -9.09
C GLY A 129 -10.19 -5.47 -8.24
N GLY A 130 -11.25 -6.08 -7.66
CA GLY A 130 -12.38 -5.40 -7.01
C GLY A 130 -13.35 -4.79 -8.04
N MET A 131 -14.67 -4.69 -7.87
CA MET A 131 -15.66 -5.06 -6.85
C MET A 131 -16.76 -5.75 -7.68
N GLU A 132 -17.29 -6.91 -7.28
CA GLU A 132 -18.54 -7.37 -7.93
C GLU A 132 -19.55 -6.22 -7.86
N PRO A 133 -20.32 -5.95 -8.93
CA PRO A 133 -21.47 -5.07 -8.81
C PRO A 133 -22.32 -5.65 -7.69
N SER A 134 -22.58 -4.89 -6.62
CA SER A 134 -23.65 -5.24 -5.69
C SER A 134 -24.88 -5.58 -6.53
N PRO A 135 -25.53 -6.74 -6.35
CA PRO A 135 -26.70 -7.07 -7.14
C PRO A 135 -27.70 -5.95 -6.90
N LYS A 136 -28.00 -5.16 -7.94
CA LYS A 136 -29.09 -4.20 -7.88
C LYS A 136 -30.30 -4.99 -7.45
N GLY A 137 -30.87 -4.62 -6.31
CA GLY A 137 -31.93 -5.38 -5.66
C GLY A 137 -32.91 -5.89 -6.70
N SER A 138 -33.03 -7.22 -6.76
CA SER A 138 -34.08 -7.89 -7.50
C SER A 138 -35.39 -7.37 -6.92
N ARG A 139 -35.94 -6.33 -7.54
CA ARG A 139 -37.31 -5.90 -7.33
C ARG A 139 -38.12 -7.10 -7.76
N SER A 140 -38.60 -7.90 -6.79
CA SER A 140 -39.56 -8.96 -7.06
C SER A 140 -40.75 -8.31 -7.76
N GLU A 141 -40.80 -8.48 -9.08
CA GLU A 141 -42.03 -8.50 -9.84
C GLU A 141 -42.89 -9.60 -9.23
N LYS A 142 -43.79 -9.23 -8.32
CA LYS A 142 -44.97 -10.04 -8.03
C LYS A 142 -45.94 -9.80 -9.17
N ASN A 143 -45.80 -10.57 -10.24
CA ASN A 143 -46.83 -10.68 -11.26
C ASN A 143 -47.85 -11.74 -10.81
N VAL A 144 -49.00 -11.25 -10.36
CA VAL A 144 -50.36 -11.72 -10.66
C VAL A 144 -50.63 -13.24 -10.72
N HIS A 145 -51.49 -13.74 -9.84
CA HIS A 145 -52.59 -14.64 -10.25
C HIS A 145 -53.77 -14.64 -9.26
N THR A 146 -54.89 -14.10 -9.73
CA THR A 146 -56.26 -14.67 -9.74
C THR A 146 -56.53 -15.89 -8.85
N VAL A 147 -57.51 -15.80 -7.93
CA VAL A 147 -58.91 -16.26 -8.11
C VAL A 147 -59.84 -15.45 -7.19
#